data_AF-A0A1E3QLY3-F1
#
_entry.id   AF-A0A1E3QLY3-F1
#
_cell.length_a   1.000
_cell.length_b   1.000
_cell.length_c   1.000
_cell.angle_alpha   90.00
_cell.angle_beta   90.00
_cell.angle_gamma   90.00
#
_symmetry.space_group_name_H-M   'P 1'
#
loop_
_entity.id
_entity.type
_entity.pdbx_description
1 polymer ?
#
loop_
_entity_poly.entity_id
_entity_poly.type
_entity_poly.pdbx_seq_one_letter_code
_entity_poly.pdbx_strand_id
1 'polypeptide(L)'
;MISTKEMLSEFLGTDLSPSRFNPGTPTVIAGVTVPAKPIEPTNCCQSGCINCVWEIFNDDVMEWQTAREKAVAALEAKGGTWPEGIEPPSSLKPQNMSNTMHQESKKFGPKLQKKPVVPVGMLEFAAMEKRIKKRQQER
;
A
#
# COMPACT_ATOMS: atom_id res chain seq x y z
N MET A 1 -7.51 27.99 42.33
CA MET A 1 -7.20 26.57 42.56
C MET A 1 -7.65 25.80 41.32
N ILE A 2 -6.75 25.64 40.36
CA ILE A 2 -7.06 25.06 39.06
C ILE A 2 -7.03 23.53 39.24
N SER A 3 -8.17 22.91 38.95
CA SER A 3 -8.43 21.49 39.16
C SER A 3 -7.43 20.64 38.38
N THR A 4 -6.67 19.79 39.08
CA THR A 4 -5.65 18.86 38.53
C THR A 4 -6.22 17.80 37.58
N LYS A 5 -7.51 17.87 37.26
CA LYS A 5 -8.21 16.94 36.38
C LYS A 5 -8.22 17.38 34.92
N GLU A 6 -8.01 18.66 34.64
CA GLU A 6 -7.98 19.23 33.28
C GLU A 6 -6.61 19.04 32.59
N MET A 7 -5.53 18.84 33.35
CA MET A 7 -4.16 18.75 32.83
C MET A 7 -3.83 17.37 32.21
N LEU A 8 -4.67 16.36 32.46
CA LEU A 8 -4.46 14.99 31.96
C LEU A 8 -5.12 14.72 30.60
N SER A 9 -5.99 15.61 30.12
CA SER A 9 -6.58 15.52 28.77
C SER A 9 -5.71 16.19 27.69
N GLU A 10 -4.72 17.01 28.06
CA GLU A 10 -3.80 17.65 27.11
C GLU A 10 -2.60 16.75 26.74
N PHE A 11 -2.31 15.71 27.54
CA PHE A 11 -1.17 14.80 27.29
C PHE A 11 -1.46 13.63 26.36
N LEU A 12 -2.73 13.41 26.00
CA LEU A 12 -3.13 12.49 24.94
C LEU A 12 -3.60 13.33 23.77
N GLY A 13 -2.63 13.72 22.93
CA GLY A 13 -2.87 14.36 21.64
C GLY A 13 -3.71 13.48 20.73
N THR A 14 -5.03 13.48 20.94
CA THR A 14 -5.99 12.99 19.98
C THR A 14 -6.41 14.19 19.13
N ASP A 15 -5.53 14.57 18.20
CA ASP A 15 -5.93 15.35 17.03
C ASP A 15 -6.93 14.50 16.24
N LEU A 16 -8.20 14.72 16.55
CA LEU A 16 -9.35 14.03 15.98
C LEU A 16 -9.55 14.49 14.54
N SER A 17 -8.77 13.90 13.65
CA SER A 17 -9.09 13.84 12.22
C SER A 17 -10.17 12.78 11.96
N PRO A 18 -11.15 13.05 11.08
CA PRO A 18 -12.29 12.16 10.82
C PRO A 18 -11.92 10.78 10.24
N SER A 19 -10.69 10.56 9.77
CA SER A 19 -10.19 9.23 9.36
C SER A 19 -9.91 8.29 10.55
N ARG A 20 -9.61 8.84 11.74
CA ARG A 20 -9.29 8.05 12.95
C ARG A 20 -10.52 7.52 13.70
N PHE A 21 -11.73 7.77 13.20
CA PHE A 21 -12.97 7.48 13.95
C PHE A 21 -13.48 6.04 13.83
N ASN A 22 -12.85 5.19 13.01
CA ASN A 22 -13.17 3.76 13.02
C ASN A 22 -11.95 2.90 12.63
N PRO A 23 -10.87 2.89 13.44
CA PRO A 23 -9.84 1.90 13.25
C PRO A 23 -10.50 0.55 13.58
N GLY A 24 -10.58 -0.34 12.58
CA GLY A 24 -10.95 -1.73 12.84
C GLY A 24 -10.08 -2.35 13.94
N THR A 25 -10.36 -3.60 14.30
CA THR A 25 -9.64 -4.24 15.40
C THR A 25 -8.13 -4.37 15.11
N PRO A 26 -7.25 -3.77 15.94
CA PRO A 26 -5.80 -3.92 15.76
C PRO A 26 -5.41 -5.38 15.96
N THR A 27 -4.47 -5.85 15.15
CA THR A 27 -4.02 -7.25 15.19
C THR A 27 -2.57 -7.32 15.61
N VAL A 28 -2.23 -8.26 16.51
CA VAL A 28 -0.85 -8.47 16.94
C VAL A 28 -0.23 -9.58 16.08
N ILE A 29 0.81 -9.24 15.33
CA ILE A 29 1.54 -10.17 14.45
C ILE A 29 2.98 -10.25 14.93
N ALA A 30 3.43 -11.44 15.34
CA ALA A 30 4.79 -11.67 15.86
C ALA A 30 5.22 -10.73 17.01
N GLY A 31 4.27 -10.20 17.78
CA GLY A 31 4.51 -9.23 18.86
C GLY A 31 4.56 -7.76 18.41
N VAL A 32 4.26 -7.47 17.14
CA VAL A 32 4.08 -6.12 16.61
C VAL A 32 2.58 -5.85 16.50
N THR A 33 2.10 -4.75 17.09
CA THR A 33 0.72 -4.30 16.94
C THR A 33 0.57 -3.61 15.60
N VAL A 34 -0.24 -4.21 14.72
CA VAL A 34 -0.56 -3.67 13.40
C VAL A 34 -1.95 -3.03 13.48
N PRO A 35 -2.08 -1.73 13.16
CA PRO A 35 -3.40 -1.08 13.11
C PRO A 35 -4.26 -1.69 12.01
N ALA A 36 -5.57 -1.53 12.10
CA ALA A 36 -6.45 -1.93 11.02
C ALA A 36 -6.19 -1.09 9.76
N LYS A 37 -6.55 -1.65 8.60
CA LYS A 37 -6.42 -0.95 7.31
C LYS A 37 -7.32 0.30 7.33
N PRO A 38 -6.77 1.50 7.04
CA PRO A 38 -7.56 2.71 6.98
C PRO A 38 -8.58 2.63 5.85
N ILE A 39 -9.77 3.20 6.07
CA ILE A 39 -10.87 3.22 5.11
C ILE A 39 -10.76 4.49 4.27
N GLU A 40 -10.98 4.35 2.96
CA GLU A 40 -10.95 5.49 2.04
C GLU A 40 -12.02 6.54 2.42
N PRO A 41 -11.65 7.83 2.47
CA PRO A 41 -12.57 8.89 2.86
C PRO A 41 -13.62 9.16 1.78
N THR A 42 -14.88 9.36 2.19
CA THR A 42 -16.00 9.64 1.28
C THR A 42 -16.21 11.13 0.99
N ASN A 43 -15.50 12.02 1.68
CA ASN A 43 -15.64 13.47 1.55
C ASN A 43 -14.33 14.08 1.01
N CYS A 44 -14.37 14.58 -0.23
CA CYS A 44 -13.29 15.37 -0.82
C CYS A 44 -13.69 16.85 -0.83
N CYS A 45 -13.07 17.65 0.04
CA CYS A 45 -13.41 19.05 0.30
C CYS A 45 -13.24 19.97 -0.94
N GLN A 46 -12.41 19.60 -1.94
CA GLN A 46 -12.10 20.31 -3.21
C GLN A 46 -11.81 21.84 -3.13
N SER A 47 -11.83 22.43 -1.94
CA SER A 47 -11.74 23.87 -1.67
C SER A 47 -10.47 24.24 -0.89
N GLY A 48 -9.53 23.29 -0.75
CA GLY A 48 -8.23 23.54 -0.10
C GLY A 48 -8.34 23.70 1.41
N CYS A 49 -9.02 22.76 2.08
CA CYS A 49 -8.99 22.65 3.54
C CYS A 49 -7.53 22.57 4.06
N ILE A 50 -7.23 23.22 5.20
CA ILE A 50 -5.88 23.24 5.80
C ILE A 50 -5.34 21.85 6.18
N ASN A 51 -6.24 20.94 6.54
CA ASN A 51 -5.93 19.54 6.76
C ASN A 51 -6.66 18.74 5.66
N CYS A 52 -5.95 18.42 4.58
CA CYS A 52 -6.56 17.66 3.50
C CYS A 52 -6.86 16.23 4.00
N VAL A 53 -8.12 15.80 3.87
CA VAL A 53 -8.55 14.46 4.30
C VAL A 53 -7.74 13.37 3.62
N TRP A 54 -7.37 13.58 2.35
CA TRP A 54 -6.52 12.65 1.59
C TRP A 54 -5.06 12.64 2.06
N GLU A 55 -4.52 13.77 2.52
CA GLU A 55 -3.17 13.82 3.10
C GLU A 55 -3.15 13.03 4.41
N ILE A 56 -4.12 13.25 5.30
CA ILE A 56 -4.25 12.51 6.55
C ILE A 56 -4.45 11.00 6.27
N PHE A 57 -5.33 10.65 5.33
CA PHE A 57 -5.53 9.25 4.94
C PHE A 57 -4.24 8.63 4.38
N ASN A 58 -3.49 9.37 3.57
CA ASN A 58 -2.23 8.87 3.04
C ASN A 58 -1.20 8.64 4.15
N ASP A 59 -1.13 9.53 5.13
CA ASP A 59 -0.30 9.35 6.32
C ASP A 59 -0.71 8.12 7.12
N ASP A 60 -2.02 7.91 7.34
CA ASP A 60 -2.57 6.72 8.00
C ASP A 60 -2.22 5.42 7.22
N VAL A 61 -2.27 5.47 5.88
CA VAL A 61 -1.88 4.35 5.00
C VAL A 61 -0.38 4.06 5.11
N MET A 62 0.47 5.10 5.12
CA MET A 62 1.91 4.93 5.28
C MET A 62 2.24 4.33 6.65
N GLU A 63 1.63 4.83 7.73
CA GLU A 63 1.82 4.28 9.07
C GLU A 63 1.40 2.80 9.12
N TRP A 64 0.24 2.47 8.56
CA TRP A 64 -0.23 1.09 8.44
C TRP A 64 0.77 0.20 7.69
N GLN A 65 1.29 0.65 6.53
CA GLN A 65 2.29 -0.09 5.77
C GLN A 65 3.58 -0.32 6.57
N THR A 66 4.10 0.71 7.24
CA THR A 66 5.33 0.58 8.03
C THR A 66 5.16 -0.36 9.23
N ALA A 67 4.01 -0.36 9.89
CA ALA A 67 3.71 -1.30 10.97
C ALA A 67 3.72 -2.76 10.47
N ARG A 68 3.22 -2.97 9.25
CA ARG A 68 3.21 -4.28 8.62
C ARG A 68 4.61 -4.76 8.22
N GLU A 69 5.44 -3.88 7.70
CA GLU A 69 6.84 -4.21 7.40
C GLU A 69 7.62 -4.58 8.66
N LYS A 70 7.39 -3.86 9.77
CA LYS A 70 7.94 -4.22 11.08
C LYS A 70 7.45 -5.60 11.54
N ALA A 71 6.17 -5.89 11.33
CA ALA A 71 5.62 -7.21 11.65
C ALA A 71 6.25 -8.32 10.79
N VAL A 72 6.50 -8.09 9.50
CA VAL A 72 7.22 -9.04 8.64
C VAL A 72 8.63 -9.28 9.14
N ALA A 73 9.39 -8.22 9.45
CA ALA A 73 10.75 -8.35 9.97
C ALA A 73 10.78 -9.13 11.30
N ALA A 74 9.82 -8.87 12.19
CA ALA A 74 9.68 -9.62 13.44
C ALA A 74 9.28 -11.08 13.22
N LEU A 75 8.42 -11.35 12.23
CA LEU A 75 8.00 -12.69 11.82
C LEU A 75 9.18 -13.48 11.24
N GLU A 76 10.05 -12.84 10.46
CA GLU A 76 11.27 -13.45 9.93
C GLU A 76 12.27 -13.81 11.03
N ALA A 77 12.40 -12.97 12.05
CA ALA A 77 13.29 -13.23 13.19
C ALA A 77 12.79 -14.35 14.10
N LYS A 78 11.47 -14.41 14.37
CA LYS A 78 10.88 -15.40 15.28
C LYS A 78 10.50 -16.71 14.59
N GLY A 79 10.28 -16.67 13.28
CA GLY A 79 9.61 -17.73 12.53
C GLY A 79 8.11 -17.71 12.79
N GLY A 80 7.31 -17.86 11.73
CA GLY A 80 5.86 -17.92 11.85
C GLY A 80 5.13 -17.72 10.53
N THR A 81 3.81 -17.90 10.60
CA THR A 81 2.92 -17.74 9.45
C THR A 81 2.13 -16.44 9.57
N TRP A 82 1.97 -15.73 8.46
CA TRP A 82 1.11 -14.55 8.40
C TRP A 82 -0.37 -14.95 8.65
N PRO A 83 -1.12 -14.20 9.49
CA PRO A 83 -2.50 -14.55 9.84
C PRO A 83 -3.45 -14.53 8.63
N GLU A 84 -4.44 -15.41 8.65
CA GLU A 84 -5.49 -15.46 7.62
C GLU A 84 -6.48 -14.29 7.79
N GLY A 85 -7.07 -13.81 6.69
CA GLY A 85 -8.01 -12.69 6.67
C GLY A 85 -7.38 -11.29 6.60
N ILE A 86 -6.04 -11.19 6.70
CA ILE A 86 -5.31 -9.94 6.47
C ILE A 86 -4.48 -10.09 5.20
N GLU A 87 -4.76 -9.27 4.19
CA GLU A 87 -4.03 -9.22 2.91
C GLU A 87 -2.53 -9.21 3.18
N PRO A 88 -1.70 -10.17 2.73
CA PRO A 88 -0.27 -10.22 3.03
C PRO A 88 0.51 -9.08 2.35
N PRO A 89 1.62 -8.60 2.94
CA PRO A 89 2.42 -7.55 2.34
C PRO A 89 3.31 -8.16 1.25
N SER A 90 3.64 -7.39 0.22
CA SER A 90 4.48 -7.85 -0.90
C SER A 90 5.89 -8.26 -0.48
N SER A 91 6.39 -7.74 0.64
CA SER A 91 7.69 -8.07 1.23
C SER A 91 7.72 -9.41 1.96
N LEU A 92 6.58 -10.08 2.16
CA LEU A 92 6.51 -11.36 2.86
C LEU A 92 7.14 -12.49 2.04
N LYS A 93 8.10 -13.19 2.64
CA LYS A 93 8.73 -14.36 2.01
C LYS A 93 7.73 -15.53 1.87
N PRO A 94 7.81 -16.33 0.79
CA PRO A 94 6.90 -17.46 0.56
C PRO A 94 6.84 -18.47 1.71
N GLN A 95 7.95 -18.64 2.44
CA GLN A 95 8.07 -19.53 3.60
C GLN A 95 7.16 -19.16 4.78
N ASN A 96 6.78 -17.89 4.89
CA ASN A 96 5.94 -17.36 5.97
C ASN A 96 4.47 -17.21 5.55
N MET A 97 4.12 -17.66 4.33
CA MET A 97 2.77 -17.57 3.79
C MET A 97 1.96 -18.81 4.21
N SER A 98 0.66 -18.65 4.48
CA SER A 98 -0.20 -19.79 4.79
C SER A 98 -0.38 -20.70 3.56
N ASN A 99 -0.44 -22.01 3.80
CA ASN A 99 -0.53 -23.02 2.73
C ASN A 99 -1.82 -22.94 1.92
N THR A 100 -2.87 -22.31 2.46
CA THR A 100 -4.19 -22.14 1.83
C THR A 100 -4.15 -21.22 0.61
N MET A 101 -3.21 -20.26 0.57
CA MET A 101 -3.07 -19.26 -0.52
C MET A 101 -2.18 -19.71 -1.69
N HIS A 102 -1.42 -20.81 -1.55
CA HIS A 102 -0.52 -21.29 -2.61
C HIS A 102 -1.22 -21.93 -3.83
N GLN A 103 -2.53 -22.18 -3.75
CA GLN A 103 -3.28 -22.88 -4.79
C GLN A 103 -3.92 -21.96 -5.84
N GLU A 104 -4.15 -20.68 -5.53
CA GLU A 104 -4.86 -19.77 -6.45
C GLU A 104 -3.93 -19.11 -7.49
N SER A 105 -2.66 -18.85 -7.14
CA SER A 105 -1.69 -18.25 -8.07
C SER A 105 -1.28 -19.19 -9.21
N LYS A 106 -1.50 -20.51 -9.07
CA LYS A 106 -1.19 -21.50 -10.13
C LYS A 106 -2.28 -21.64 -11.20
N LYS A 107 -3.46 -21.01 -11.05
CA LYS A 107 -4.59 -21.20 -11.99
C LYS A 107 -4.75 -20.11 -13.05
N PHE A 108 -4.04 -18.99 -12.99
CA PHE A 108 -4.12 -17.90 -13.97
C PHE A 108 -2.76 -17.42 -14.48
N GLY A 109 -1.95 -18.34 -15.02
CA GLY A 109 -0.80 -17.98 -15.83
C GLY A 109 -1.06 -18.31 -17.29
N PRO A 110 -1.69 -17.46 -18.12
CA PRO A 110 -1.56 -17.62 -19.56
C PRO A 110 -0.07 -17.44 -19.89
N LYS A 111 0.52 -18.40 -20.60
CA LYS A 111 1.83 -18.26 -21.25
C LYS A 111 1.71 -17.14 -22.29
N LEU A 112 1.80 -15.89 -21.84
CA LEU A 112 1.80 -14.73 -22.72
C LEU A 112 3.17 -14.68 -23.37
N GLN A 113 3.22 -15.18 -24.60
CA GLN A 113 4.37 -15.02 -25.48
C GLN A 113 4.74 -13.53 -25.48
N LYS A 114 5.96 -13.22 -25.03
CA LYS A 114 6.50 -11.87 -24.90
C LYS A 114 6.58 -11.20 -26.28
N LYS A 115 5.46 -10.68 -26.77
CA LYS A 115 5.47 -9.53 -27.69
C LYS A 115 5.31 -8.31 -26.79
N PRO A 116 6.25 -7.36 -26.79
CA PRO A 116 6.04 -6.14 -26.03
C PRO A 116 4.73 -5.52 -26.55
N VAL A 117 3.77 -5.30 -25.65
CA VAL A 117 2.53 -4.59 -25.95
C VAL A 117 2.91 -3.12 -26.12
N VAL A 118 3.49 -2.82 -27.28
CA VAL A 118 3.85 -1.47 -27.67
C VAL A 118 2.56 -0.83 -28.21
N PRO A 119 2.12 0.32 -27.67
CA PRO A 119 0.95 0.99 -28.19
C PRO A 119 1.17 1.34 -29.67
N VAL A 120 0.10 1.26 -30.47
CA VAL A 120 0.14 1.46 -31.93
C VAL A 120 0.92 2.72 -32.32
N GLY A 121 0.74 3.83 -31.58
CA GLY A 121 1.48 5.07 -31.83
C GLY A 121 3.00 4.91 -31.78
N MET A 122 3.53 4.17 -30.80
CA MET A 122 4.98 3.96 -30.67
C MET A 122 5.54 3.03 -31.76
N LEU A 123 4.72 2.13 -32.32
CA LEU A 123 5.07 1.35 -33.51
C LEU A 123 5.17 2.23 -34.77
N GLU A 124 4.21 3.14 -34.95
CA GLU A 124 4.21 4.10 -36.05
C GLU A 124 5.42 5.03 -36.00
N PHE A 125 5.76 5.54 -34.81
CA PHE A 125 6.98 6.34 -34.60
C PHE A 125 8.24 5.54 -34.98
N ALA A 126 8.37 4.30 -34.52
CA ALA A 126 9.50 3.45 -34.87
C ALA A 126 9.60 3.15 -36.38
N ALA A 127 8.45 3.00 -37.07
CA ALA A 127 8.40 2.80 -38.52
C ALA A 127 8.82 4.08 -39.28
N MET A 128 8.37 5.25 -38.82
CA MET A 128 8.72 6.53 -39.42
C MET A 128 10.22 6.84 -39.27
N GLU A 129 10.80 6.64 -38.09
CA GLU A 129 12.24 6.84 -37.86
C GLU A 129 13.10 5.98 -38.77
N LYS A 130 12.72 4.71 -38.99
CA LYS A 130 13.42 3.82 -39.93
C LYS A 130 13.38 4.35 -41.36
N ARG A 131 12.24 4.89 -41.80
CA ARG A 131 12.09 5.50 -43.14
C ARG A 131 12.93 6.78 -43.27
N ILE A 132 13.08 7.55 -42.20
CA ILE A 132 13.93 8.76 -42.18
C ILE A 132 15.41 8.38 -42.26
N LYS A 133 15.87 7.43 -41.44
CA LYS A 133 17.27 6.96 -41.45
C LYS A 133 17.68 6.35 -42.79
N LYS A 134 16.78 5.58 -43.43
CA LYS A 134 17.03 5.03 -44.77
C LYS A 134 17.25 6.13 -45.81
N ARG A 135 16.40 7.16 -45.82
CA ARG A 135 16.56 8.33 -46.70
C ARG A 135 17.82 9.16 -46.41
N GLN A 136 18.28 9.17 -45.15
CA GLN A 136 19.54 9.83 -44.77
C GLN A 136 20.78 9.04 -45.21
N GLN A 137 20.71 7.71 -45.28
CA GLN A 137 21.81 6.87 -45.78
C GLN A 137 21.92 6.85 -47.30
N GLU A 138 20.84 7.18 -48.01
CA GLU A 138 20.79 7.28 -49.48
C GLU A 138 21.22 8.67 -50.01
N ARG A 139 21.60 9.60 -49.11
CA ARG A 139 22.14 10.92 -49.42
C ARG A 139 23.64 10.97 -49.17
#